data_AF-A0A352Z8W4-F1
#
_entry.id   AF-A0A352Z8W4-F1
#
_cell.length_a   1.000
_cell.length_b   1.000
_cell.length_c   1.000
_cell.angle_alpha   90.00
_cell.angle_beta   90.00
_cell.angle_gamma   90.00
#
_symmetry.space_group_name_H-M   'P 1'
#
loop_
_entity.id
_entity.type
_entity.pdbx_description
1 polymer ?
#
loop_
_entity_poly.entity_id
_entity_poly.type
_entity_poly.pdbx_seq_one_letter_code
_entity_poly.pdbx_strand_id
1 'polypeptide(L)' 'MQFGISTFFYTRKPVREVIREALSAGITAIELMYDLPQAGQMDSSFIDTMCAYKEQGVVFSMHAPFLEVNLGSFF' A
#
# COMPACT_ATOMS: atom_id res chain seq x y z
N MET A 1 -7.97 12.29 14.34
CA MET A 1 -6.63 11.74 14.06
C MET A 1 -6.81 10.27 13.73
N GLN A 2 -6.33 9.81 12.58
CA GLN A 2 -6.47 8.41 12.12
C GLN A 2 -5.09 7.76 12.18
N PHE A 3 -4.98 6.58 12.81
CA PHE A 3 -3.75 5.81 12.87
C PHE A 3 -3.80 4.72 11.81
N GLY A 4 -2.67 4.50 11.14
CA GLY A 4 -2.55 3.54 10.06
C GLY A 4 -1.20 2.83 10.08
N ILE A 5 -1.01 1.94 9.10
CA ILE A 5 0.26 1.24 8.89
C ILE A 5 0.82 1.53 7.52
N SER A 6 2.14 1.37 7.37
CA SER A 6 2.79 1.35 6.07
C SER A 6 3.19 -0.08 5.71
N THR A 7 2.84 -0.48 4.48
CA THR A 7 3.25 -1.78 3.90
C THR A 7 4.76 -1.88 3.69
N PHE A 8 5.48 -0.75 3.72
CA PHE A 8 6.95 -0.69 3.71
C PHE A 8 7.60 -1.58 4.77
N PHE A 9 7.00 -1.68 5.96
CA PHE A 9 7.56 -2.48 7.06
C PHE A 9 7.42 -4.00 6.87
N TYR A 10 6.77 -4.45 5.78
CA TYR A 10 6.43 -5.85 5.52
C TYR A 10 6.94 -6.35 4.17
N THR A 11 8.20 -6.06 3.84
CA THR A 11 8.82 -6.39 2.53
C THR A 11 8.90 -7.88 2.20
N ARG A 12 8.84 -8.77 3.21
CA ARG A 12 8.95 -10.22 3.05
C ARG A 12 7.60 -10.93 2.90
N LYS A 13 6.50 -10.19 2.94
CA LYS A 13 5.14 -10.73 2.98
C LYS A 13 4.34 -10.23 1.77
N PRO A 14 3.45 -11.04 1.18
CA PRO A 14 2.59 -10.57 0.11
C PRO A 14 1.75 -9.37 0.58
N VAL A 15 1.70 -8.31 -0.22
CA VAL A 15 1.05 -7.04 0.19
C VAL A 15 -0.43 -7.24 0.52
N ARG A 16 -1.11 -8.14 -0.22
CA ARG A 16 -2.51 -8.52 0.03
C ARG A 16 -2.71 -9.14 1.42
N GLU A 17 -1.74 -9.93 1.88
CA GLU A 17 -1.81 -10.59 3.18
C GLU A 17 -1.63 -9.57 4.32
N VAL A 18 -0.68 -8.64 4.17
CA VAL A 18 -0.47 -7.52 5.10
C VAL A 18 -1.74 -6.69 5.26
N ILE A 19 -2.39 -6.33 4.15
CA ILE A 19 -3.62 -5.55 4.14
C ILE A 19 -4.74 -6.33 4.86
N ARG A 20 -4.94 -7.60 4.53
CA ARG A 20 -5.96 -8.44 5.16
C ARG A 20 -5.76 -8.53 6.68
N GLU A 21 -4.52 -8.70 7.13
CA GLU A 21 -4.21 -8.75 8.56
C GLU A 21 -4.46 -7.41 9.26
N ALA A 22 -4.05 -6.30 8.63
CA ALA A 22 -4.32 -4.96 9.15
C ALA A 22 -5.83 -4.72 9.32
N LEU A 23 -6.62 -5.07 8.30
CA LEU A 23 -8.08 -4.96 8.35
C LEU A 23 -8.68 -5.87 9.43
N SER A 24 -8.17 -7.10 9.59
CA SER A 24 -8.62 -8.01 10.64
C SER A 24 -8.31 -7.51 12.07
N ALA A 25 -7.27 -6.67 12.21
CA ALA A 25 -6.92 -5.98 13.45
C ALA A 25 -7.68 -4.66 13.65
N GLY A 26 -8.61 -4.30 12.76
CA GLY A 26 -9.39 -3.08 12.81
C GLY A 26 -8.67 -1.83 12.30
N ILE A 27 -7.52 -1.98 11.64
CA ILE A 27 -6.75 -0.86 11.07
C ILE A 27 -7.29 -0.57 9.67
N THR A 28 -7.89 0.60 9.49
CA THR A 28 -8.53 1.01 8.24
C THR A 28 -7.77 2.09 7.47
N ALA A 29 -6.65 2.59 7.99
CA ALA A 29 -5.73 3.45 7.24
C ALA A 29 -4.48 2.67 6.84
N ILE A 30 -4.22 2.59 5.54
CA ILE A 30 -3.13 1.79 4.98
C ILE A 30 -2.34 2.63 3.97
N GLU A 31 -1.05 2.78 4.20
CA GLU A 31 -0.11 3.33 3.23
C GLU A 31 0.51 2.20 2.39
N LEU A 32 0.31 2.29 1.08
CA LEU A 32 0.84 1.35 0.09
C LEU A 32 2.23 1.82 -0.38
N MET A 33 3.23 0.96 -0.24
CA MET A 33 4.56 1.18 -0.79
C MET A 33 4.57 0.79 -2.26
N TYR A 34 4.69 1.77 -3.15
CA TYR A 34 4.79 1.53 -4.58
C TYR A 34 6.26 1.38 -5.01
N ASP A 35 6.88 0.27 -4.61
CA ASP A 35 8.25 -0.10 -4.98
C ASP A 35 8.41 -1.63 -5.05
N LEU A 36 9.46 -2.12 -5.69
CA LEU A 36 9.72 -3.55 -5.82
C LEU A 36 10.14 -4.16 -4.47
N PRO A 37 9.70 -5.40 -4.17
CA PRO A 37 8.90 -6.29 -5.02
C PRO A 37 7.37 -6.10 -4.90
N GLN A 38 6.89 -5.16 -4.07
CA GLN A 38 5.45 -5.01 -3.81
C GLN A 38 4.67 -4.46 -5.00
N ALA A 39 5.24 -3.51 -5.75
CA ALA A 39 4.63 -2.97 -6.96
C ALA A 39 4.31 -4.08 -7.99
N GLY A 40 5.13 -5.13 -8.06
CA GLY A 40 4.91 -6.30 -8.93
C GLY A 40 3.68 -7.14 -8.56
N GLN A 41 3.06 -6.90 -7.40
CA GLN A 41 1.86 -7.60 -6.92
C GLN A 41 0.57 -6.76 -7.09
N MET A 42 0.68 -5.52 -7.58
CA MET A 42 -0.43 -4.57 -7.72
C MET A 42 -1.06 -4.63 -9.13
N ASP A 43 -1.58 -5.80 -9.48
CA ASP A 43 -2.30 -6.05 -10.74
C ASP A 43 -3.75 -5.49 -10.72
N SER A 44 -4.50 -5.65 -11.82
CA SER A 44 -5.90 -5.20 -11.88
C SER A 44 -6.77 -5.81 -10.80
N SER A 45 -6.56 -7.09 -10.47
CA SER A 45 -7.29 -7.75 -9.38
C SER A 45 -6.99 -7.12 -8.01
N PHE A 46 -5.76 -6.64 -7.80
CA PHE A 46 -5.39 -5.93 -6.58
C PHE A 46 -6.15 -4.62 -6.50
N ILE A 47 -6.20 -3.86 -7.60
CA ILE A 47 -6.93 -2.61 -7.70
C ILE A 47 -8.42 -2.82 -7.40
N ASP A 48 -9.05 -3.83 -8.01
CA ASP A 48 -10.47 -4.14 -7.76
C ASP A 48 -10.73 -4.45 -6.28
N THR A 49 -9.81 -5.20 -5.65
CA THR A 49 -9.89 -5.51 -4.22
C THR A 49 -9.77 -4.24 -3.36
N MET A 50 -8.84 -3.35 -3.69
CA MET A 50 -8.67 -2.09 -2.95
C MET A 50 -9.85 -1.15 -3.12
N CYS A 51 -10.46 -1.10 -4.31
CA CYS A 51 -11.70 -0.36 -4.57
C CYS A 51 -12.84 -0.90 -3.70
N ALA A 52 -13.02 -2.21 -3.62
CA ALA A 52 -14.03 -2.83 -2.74
C ALA A 52 -13.79 -2.52 -1.26
N TYR A 53 -12.53 -2.45 -0.80
CA TYR A 53 -12.20 -2.03 0.57
C TYR A 53 -12.45 -0.54 0.81
N LYS A 54 -12.19 0.30 -0.19
CA LYS A 54 -12.49 1.73 -0.13
C LYS A 54 -13.99 1.98 0.06
N GLU A 55 -14.85 1.22 -0.63
CA GLU A 55 -16.31 1.26 -0.44
C GLU A 55 -16.73 0.86 0.98
N GLN A 56 -15.90 0.08 1.68
CA GLN A 56 -16.10 -0.32 3.09
C GLN A 56 -15.47 0.65 4.11
N GLY A 57 -14.97 1.81 3.64
CA GLY A 57 -14.41 2.85 4.52
C GLY A 57 -12.91 2.73 4.80
N VAL A 58 -12.18 1.88 4.08
CA VAL A 58 -10.72 1.81 4.15
C VAL A 58 -10.10 2.99 3.41
N VAL A 59 -9.15 3.66 4.05
CA VAL A 59 -8.43 4.80 3.51
C VAL A 59 -7.04 4.34 3.08
N PHE A 60 -6.72 4.58 1.81
CA PHE A 60 -5.40 4.28 1.25
C PHE A 60 -4.63 5.57 0.99
N SER A 61 -3.36 5.58 1.37
CA SER A 61 -2.34 6.50 0.84
C SER A 61 -1.29 5.70 0.08
N MET A 62 -0.45 6.38 -0.69
CA MET A 62 0.59 5.74 -1.48
C MET A 62 1.90 6.46 -1.27
N HIS A 63 2.93 5.69 -0.92
CA HIS A 63 4.30 6.14 -0.94
C HIS A 63 4.90 5.85 -2.32
N ALA A 64 5.31 6.90 -3.02
CA ALA A 64 5.93 6.81 -4.33
C ALA A 64 7.28 6.05 -4.26
N PRO A 65 7.77 5.49 -5.38
CA PRO A 65 9.06 4.84 -5.41
C PRO A 65 10.16 5.86 -5.13
N PHE A 66 11.18 5.46 -4.36
CA PHE A 66 12.33 6.31 -4.06
C PHE A 66 13.65 5.73 -4.57
N LEU A 67 13.68 4.44 -4.93
CA LEU A 67 14.88 3.81 -5.48
C LEU A 67 15.17 4.38 -6.88
N GLU A 68 16.36 4.98 -7.04
CA GLU A 68 16.87 5.51 -8.32
C GLU A 68 16.04 6.62 -9.00
N VAL A 69 15.02 7.16 -8.31
CA VAL A 69 14.25 8.33 -8.78
C VAL A 69 14.87 9.60 -8.22
N ASN A 70 15.77 10.24 -8.97
CA ASN A 70 16.30 11.57 -8.61
C ASN A 70 15.48 12.69 -9.28
N LEU A 71 14.46 13.20 -8.59
CA LEU A 71 13.69 14.35 -9.07
C LEU A 71 14.48 15.66 -9.07
N GLY A 72 15.58 15.75 -8.31
CA GLY A 72 16.47 16.91 -8.29
C GLY A 72 17.39 17.03 -9.50
N SER A 73 17.41 16.03 -10.39
CA SER A 73 18.10 16.12 -11.69
C SER A 73 17.23 16.74 -12.79
N PHE A 74 15.95 17.02 -12.50
CA PHE A 74 14.99 17.61 -13.45
C PHE A 74 14.80 19.12 -13.25
N PHE A 75 15.53 19.73 -12.30
CA PHE A 75 15.47 21.17 -11.99
C PHE A 75 16.87 21.79 -11.99
#